data_AF-A0A926PWT3-F1
#
_entry.id   AF-A0A926PWT3-F1
#
_cell.length_a   1.000
_cell.length_b   1.000
_cell.length_c   1.000
_cell.angle_alpha   90.00
_cell.angle_beta   90.00
_cell.angle_gamma   90.00
#
_symmetry.space_group_name_H-M   'P 1'
#
loop_
_entity.id
_entity.type
_entity.pdbx_description
1 polymer ?
#
loop_
_entity_poly.entity_id
_entity_poly.type
_entity_poly.pdbx_seq_one_letter_code
_entity_poly.pdbx_strand_id
1 'polypeptide(L)'
;MISNLVEDGWQIIYHRAHALLAAQLAGHWERSNAPIRLYETIAAISHHDDLEKEWDGNELTPAGAPLDFTLAHIPDKESIASMRGQITSARYRGRFVTLLTSKHLTFLSQTQWGASPEWDEFLNEQIELQTRYQKELGISKDEAERAYQFMRWCDRLSLILVQQKIPDMERALEITSGIDDIRYDVRQLKDGKLTVEPWCFEEDEFTVNVEACHVKQLQFKNNQELVQVLQSAPIDILEWTFTKVD
;
A
#
# COMPACT_ATOMS: atom_id res chain seq x y z
N MET A 1 4.50 -8.33 6.91
CA MET A 1 3.53 -7.43 7.61
C MET A 1 4.15 -6.08 7.98
N ILE A 2 3.35 -5.08 8.41
CA ILE A 2 3.86 -3.85 9.07
C ILE A 2 3.95 -4.11 10.58
N SER A 3 5.14 -3.92 11.16
CA SER A 3 5.40 -4.22 12.58
C SER A 3 5.92 -3.00 13.33
N ASN A 4 5.08 -2.41 14.18
CA ASN A 4 5.48 -1.29 15.05
C ASN A 4 5.78 -1.80 16.47
N LEU A 5 6.97 -1.48 16.98
CA LEU A 5 7.28 -1.71 18.38
C LEU A 5 6.54 -0.68 19.24
N VAL A 6 5.81 -1.15 20.25
CA VAL A 6 5.11 -0.32 21.25
C VAL A 6 5.64 -0.65 22.65
N GLU A 7 5.22 0.12 23.66
CA GLU A 7 5.78 0.03 25.02
C GLU A 7 5.70 -1.38 25.64
N ASP A 8 4.60 -2.10 25.42
CA ASP A 8 4.32 -3.40 26.02
C ASP A 8 4.34 -4.56 25.01
N GLY A 9 4.81 -4.35 23.78
CA GLY A 9 4.79 -5.38 22.74
C GLY A 9 4.88 -4.85 21.32
N TRP A 10 4.07 -5.43 20.44
CA TRP A 10 3.97 -5.11 19.03
C TRP A 10 2.57 -4.72 18.63
N GLN A 11 2.46 -3.72 17.77
CA GLN A 11 1.28 -3.45 16.97
C GLN A 11 1.56 -3.97 15.55
N ILE A 12 0.83 -5.00 15.13
CA ILE A 12 1.00 -5.67 13.84
C ILE A 12 -0.19 -5.35 12.93
N ILE A 13 0.09 -4.84 11.73
CA ILE A 13 -0.92 -4.52 10.71
C ILE A 13 -0.59 -5.36 9.48
N TYR A 14 -1.59 -6.10 8.97
CA TYR A 14 -1.43 -6.89 7.76
C TYR A 14 -1.40 -5.98 6.54
N HIS A 15 -0.65 -6.35 5.49
CA HIS A 15 -0.60 -5.54 4.28
C HIS A 15 -1.97 -5.42 3.63
N ARG A 16 -2.78 -6.48 3.66
CA ARG A 16 -4.16 -6.39 3.15
C ARG A 16 -5.03 -5.39 3.94
N ALA A 17 -4.75 -5.20 5.22
CA ALA A 17 -5.44 -4.20 6.03
C ALA A 17 -4.95 -2.78 5.67
N HIS A 18 -3.65 -2.59 5.41
CA HIS A 18 -3.11 -1.33 4.88
C HIS A 18 -3.67 -1.01 3.48
N ALA A 19 -3.76 -2.00 2.59
CA ALA A 19 -4.33 -1.83 1.26
C ALA A 19 -5.81 -1.42 1.34
N LEU A 20 -6.56 -1.96 2.30
CA LEU A 20 -7.93 -1.52 2.57
C LEU A 20 -7.99 -0.08 3.10
N LEU A 21 -7.07 0.33 3.98
CA LEU A 21 -6.94 1.72 4.43
C LEU A 21 -6.63 2.67 3.25
N ALA A 22 -5.73 2.27 2.34
CA ALA A 22 -5.45 3.02 1.12
C ALA A 22 -6.71 3.19 0.26
N ALA A 23 -7.55 2.16 0.17
CA ALA A 23 -8.81 2.21 -0.55
C ALA A 23 -9.87 3.11 0.13
N GLN A 24 -9.88 3.17 1.47
CA GLN A 24 -10.72 4.14 2.20
C GLN A 24 -10.34 5.57 1.85
N LEU A 25 -9.04 5.90 1.88
CA LEU A 25 -8.53 7.22 1.48
C LEU A 25 -8.94 7.57 0.04
N ALA A 26 -8.83 6.62 -0.88
CA ALA A 26 -9.27 6.79 -2.26
C ALA A 26 -10.80 7.01 -2.38
N GLY A 27 -11.58 6.44 -1.46
CA GLY A 27 -13.04 6.58 -1.41
C GLY A 27 -13.51 8.00 -1.05
N HIS A 28 -12.69 8.74 -0.30
CA HIS A 28 -12.94 10.13 0.12
C HIS A 28 -12.42 11.18 -0.87
N TRP A 29 -11.70 10.77 -1.91
CA TRP A 29 -11.17 11.70 -2.90
C TRP A 29 -12.28 12.47 -3.62
N GLU A 30 -12.03 13.76 -3.91
CA GLU A 30 -12.99 14.62 -4.61
C GLU A 30 -13.41 14.00 -5.96
N ARG A 31 -14.70 13.74 -6.14
CA ARG A 31 -15.23 12.98 -7.28
C ARG A 31 -15.03 13.69 -8.60
N SER A 32 -15.08 15.03 -8.57
CA SER A 32 -14.89 15.88 -9.74
C SER A 32 -13.46 15.76 -10.32
N ASN A 33 -12.49 15.43 -9.46
CA ASN A 33 -11.07 15.38 -9.77
C ASN A 33 -10.48 13.95 -9.74
N ALA A 34 -11.31 12.93 -9.57
CA ALA A 34 -10.86 11.53 -9.53
C ALA A 34 -10.29 11.04 -10.88
N PRO A 35 -9.41 10.03 -10.89
CA PRO A 35 -8.98 9.41 -12.14
C PRO A 35 -10.13 8.69 -12.84
N ILE A 36 -9.94 8.42 -14.14
CA ILE A 36 -10.86 7.57 -14.89
C ILE A 36 -11.03 6.21 -14.20
N ARG A 37 -12.18 5.56 -14.41
CA ARG A 37 -12.42 4.20 -13.90
C ARG A 37 -12.17 4.08 -12.39
N LEU A 38 -12.66 5.07 -11.64
CA LEU A 38 -12.40 5.20 -10.20
C LEU A 38 -12.66 3.92 -9.40
N TYR A 39 -13.74 3.20 -9.66
CA TYR A 39 -14.04 1.96 -8.94
C TYR A 39 -13.03 0.85 -9.25
N GLU A 40 -12.61 0.70 -10.52
CA GLU A 40 -11.52 -0.22 -10.85
C GLU A 40 -10.19 0.22 -10.25
N THR A 41 -9.93 1.53 -10.15
CA THR A 41 -8.74 2.06 -9.45
C THR A 41 -8.77 1.75 -7.96
N ILE A 42 -9.89 1.96 -7.27
CA ILE A 42 -10.08 1.58 -5.84
C ILE A 42 -9.93 0.07 -5.66
N ALA A 43 -10.44 -0.73 -6.61
CA ALA A 43 -10.25 -2.18 -6.60
C ALA A 43 -8.77 -2.57 -6.76
N ALA A 44 -8.00 -1.85 -7.58
CA ALA A 44 -6.56 -2.07 -7.68
C ALA A 44 -5.83 -1.67 -6.39
N ILE A 45 -6.19 -0.52 -5.80
CA ILE A 45 -5.63 -0.04 -4.53
C ILE A 45 -5.89 -1.03 -3.39
N SER A 46 -7.12 -1.55 -3.24
CA SER A 46 -7.44 -2.49 -2.16
C SER A 46 -6.74 -3.86 -2.25
N HIS A 47 -6.10 -4.18 -3.37
CA HIS A 47 -5.50 -5.50 -3.64
C HIS A 47 -4.04 -5.43 -4.09
N HIS A 48 -3.40 -4.27 -4.00
CA HIS A 48 -2.07 -4.06 -4.56
C HIS A 48 -0.97 -4.86 -3.86
N ASP A 49 -1.19 -5.21 -2.60
CA ASP A 49 -0.30 -6.03 -1.77
C ASP A 49 -0.88 -7.43 -1.46
N ASP A 50 -1.75 -7.96 -2.33
CA ASP A 50 -2.34 -9.30 -2.19
C ASP A 50 -1.30 -10.46 -2.14
N LEU A 51 -0.03 -10.19 -2.52
CA LEU A 51 1.08 -11.15 -2.42
C LEU A 51 1.33 -11.61 -0.98
N GLU A 52 1.15 -10.68 -0.05
CA GLU A 52 1.47 -10.88 1.34
C GLU A 52 0.39 -11.78 1.97
N LYS A 53 0.87 -12.86 2.58
CA LYS A 53 0.09 -13.86 3.30
C LYS A 53 0.80 -14.14 4.60
N GLU A 54 0.58 -13.26 5.56
CA GLU A 54 1.26 -13.23 6.86
C GLU A 54 1.14 -14.56 7.64
N TRP A 55 0.17 -15.41 7.28
CA TRP A 55 -0.03 -16.71 7.91
C TRP A 55 0.70 -17.88 7.22
N ASP A 56 1.13 -17.70 5.98
CA ASP A 56 1.76 -18.73 5.16
C ASP A 56 3.28 -18.49 4.98
N GLY A 57 3.77 -17.31 5.36
CA GLY A 57 5.13 -16.84 5.13
C GLY A 57 6.15 -17.16 6.23
N ASN A 58 7.32 -16.54 6.13
CA ASN A 58 8.30 -16.47 7.21
C ASN A 58 8.34 -15.04 7.74
N GLU A 59 7.48 -14.75 8.71
CA GLU A 59 7.24 -13.41 9.23
C GLU A 59 8.08 -13.13 10.48
N LEU A 60 9.25 -13.76 10.60
CA LEU A 60 10.16 -13.57 11.73
C LEU A 60 11.56 -13.19 11.28
N THR A 61 12.16 -12.25 12.01
CA THR A 61 13.60 -11.97 11.96
C THR A 61 14.40 -13.16 12.50
N PRO A 62 15.72 -13.25 12.23
CA PRO A 62 16.57 -14.28 12.85
C PRO A 62 16.57 -14.27 14.39
N ALA A 63 16.22 -13.14 15.01
CA ALA A 63 16.11 -13.00 16.46
C ALA A 63 14.74 -13.43 17.03
N GLY A 64 13.81 -13.86 16.17
CA GLY A 64 12.46 -14.26 16.55
C GLY A 64 11.48 -13.09 16.75
N ALA A 65 11.83 -11.85 16.44
CA ALA A 65 10.88 -10.74 16.43
C ALA A 65 10.02 -10.77 15.15
N PRO A 66 8.76 -10.27 15.19
CA PRO A 66 7.96 -10.01 13.99
C PRO A 66 8.76 -9.27 12.92
N LEU A 67 8.76 -9.79 11.70
CA LEU A 67 9.47 -9.21 10.57
C LEU A 67 8.66 -8.07 9.95
N ASP A 68 9.19 -6.85 10.06
CA ASP A 68 8.67 -5.74 9.27
C ASP A 68 9.02 -5.92 7.80
N PHE A 69 8.08 -5.61 6.91
CA PHE A 69 8.25 -5.76 5.47
C PHE A 69 9.45 -4.98 4.90
N THR A 70 9.85 -3.88 5.55
CA THR A 70 11.02 -3.10 5.13
C THR A 70 12.35 -3.85 5.32
N LEU A 71 12.34 -4.93 6.11
CA LEU A 71 13.49 -5.79 6.38
C LEU A 71 13.43 -7.11 5.61
N ALA A 72 12.33 -7.40 4.92
CA ALA A 72 12.14 -8.66 4.22
C ALA A 72 13.09 -8.78 3.03
N HIS A 73 13.68 -9.97 2.87
CA HIS A 73 14.46 -10.32 1.69
C HIS A 73 13.92 -11.63 1.12
N ILE A 74 13.32 -11.56 -0.07
CA ILE A 74 12.77 -12.71 -0.78
C ILE A 74 13.74 -13.05 -1.93
N PRO A 75 14.11 -14.33 -2.13
CA PRO A 75 14.93 -14.73 -3.27
C PRO A 75 14.29 -14.34 -4.60
N ASP A 76 15.11 -13.88 -5.55
CA ASP A 76 14.65 -13.32 -6.84
C ASP A 76 13.67 -14.22 -7.61
N LYS A 77 13.95 -15.51 -7.71
CA LYS A 77 13.09 -16.46 -8.46
C LYS A 77 11.72 -16.64 -7.82
N GLU A 78 11.67 -16.70 -6.49
CA GLU A 78 10.41 -16.80 -5.74
C GLU A 78 9.62 -15.51 -5.86
N SER A 79 10.32 -14.36 -5.83
CA SER A 79 9.74 -13.03 -6.04
C SER A 79 9.07 -12.90 -7.41
N ILE A 80 9.78 -13.22 -8.51
CA ILE A 80 9.23 -13.14 -9.88
C ILE A 80 8.02 -14.06 -10.07
N ALA A 81 8.09 -15.31 -9.60
CA ALA A 81 6.98 -16.26 -9.71
C ALA A 81 5.74 -15.77 -8.96
N SER A 82 5.93 -15.24 -7.74
CA SER A 82 4.88 -14.66 -6.92
C SER A 82 4.21 -13.48 -7.63
N MET A 83 5.01 -12.52 -8.12
CA MET A 83 4.51 -11.36 -8.87
C MET A 83 3.71 -11.73 -10.12
N ARG A 84 4.18 -12.69 -10.93
CA ARG A 84 3.40 -13.23 -12.07
C ARG A 84 2.06 -13.81 -11.61
N GLY A 85 2.04 -14.49 -10.46
CA GLY A 85 0.82 -14.99 -9.82
C GLY A 85 -0.14 -13.87 -9.43
N GLN A 86 0.37 -12.75 -8.90
CA GLN A 86 -0.46 -11.59 -8.57
C GLN A 86 -1.08 -10.95 -9.79
N ILE A 87 -0.30 -10.74 -10.86
CA ILE A 87 -0.79 -10.17 -12.12
C ILE A 87 -1.88 -11.05 -12.71
N THR A 88 -1.68 -12.37 -12.68
CA THR A 88 -2.69 -13.35 -13.10
C THR A 88 -3.96 -13.23 -12.26
N SER A 89 -3.82 -13.10 -10.94
CA SER A 89 -4.95 -12.97 -10.01
C SER A 89 -5.71 -11.66 -10.20
N ALA A 90 -5.00 -10.55 -10.42
CA ALA A 90 -5.58 -9.24 -10.73
C ALA A 90 -6.47 -9.29 -11.98
N ARG A 91 -6.22 -10.22 -12.90
CA ARG A 91 -7.02 -10.36 -14.12
C ARG A 91 -8.46 -10.78 -13.89
N TYR A 92 -8.75 -11.47 -12.78
CA TYR A 92 -10.13 -11.79 -12.37
C TYR A 92 -10.95 -10.55 -12.04
N ARG A 93 -10.32 -9.42 -11.73
CA ARG A 93 -10.96 -8.11 -11.50
C ARG A 93 -10.99 -7.22 -12.74
N GLY A 94 -10.47 -7.71 -13.87
CA GLY A 94 -10.49 -7.01 -15.15
C GLY A 94 -9.15 -6.41 -15.55
N ARG A 95 -9.03 -6.05 -16.83
CA ARG A 95 -7.78 -5.59 -17.45
C ARG A 95 -7.23 -4.30 -16.84
N PHE A 96 -8.10 -3.37 -16.44
CA PHE A 96 -7.66 -2.10 -15.87
C PHE A 96 -7.02 -2.29 -14.48
N VAL A 97 -7.60 -3.15 -13.65
CA VAL A 97 -6.99 -3.57 -12.39
C VAL A 97 -5.64 -4.23 -12.64
N THR A 98 -5.57 -5.17 -13.60
CA THR A 98 -4.30 -5.82 -13.97
C THR A 98 -3.24 -4.82 -14.45
N LEU A 99 -3.64 -3.81 -15.23
CA LEU A 99 -2.76 -2.76 -15.71
C LEU A 99 -2.14 -1.99 -14.54
N LEU A 100 -2.95 -1.54 -13.58
CA LEU A 100 -2.45 -0.81 -12.41
C LEU A 100 -1.56 -1.67 -11.52
N THR A 101 -1.95 -2.93 -11.28
CA THR A 101 -1.11 -3.90 -10.54
C THR A 101 0.24 -4.11 -11.24
N SER A 102 0.26 -4.27 -12.57
CA SER A 102 1.50 -4.41 -13.35
C SER A 102 2.40 -3.17 -13.24
N LYS A 103 1.81 -1.96 -13.32
CA LYS A 103 2.55 -0.70 -13.12
C LYS A 103 3.15 -0.61 -11.72
N HIS A 104 2.39 -1.04 -10.70
CA HIS A 104 2.85 -1.04 -9.32
C HIS A 104 4.05 -1.97 -9.10
N LEU A 105 3.94 -3.22 -9.55
CA LEU A 105 5.04 -4.19 -9.44
C LEU A 105 6.28 -3.78 -10.22
N THR A 106 6.11 -3.17 -11.39
CA THR A 106 7.21 -2.63 -12.19
C THR A 106 7.93 -1.51 -11.45
N PHE A 107 7.19 -0.62 -10.79
CA PHE A 107 7.76 0.46 -9.98
C PHE A 107 8.53 -0.08 -8.77
N LEU A 108 7.95 -1.01 -8.01
CA LEU A 108 8.61 -1.63 -6.85
C LEU A 108 9.88 -2.39 -7.25
N SER A 109 9.88 -2.98 -8.44
CA SER A 109 11.00 -3.77 -8.96
C SER A 109 11.95 -2.99 -9.87
N GLN A 110 11.84 -1.66 -9.94
CA GLN A 110 12.60 -0.86 -10.91
C GLN A 110 14.12 -0.97 -10.76
N THR A 111 14.62 -1.26 -9.55
CA THR A 111 16.06 -1.43 -9.29
C THR A 111 16.60 -2.76 -9.79
N GLN A 112 15.73 -3.67 -10.25
CA GLN A 112 16.09 -5.02 -10.71
C GLN A 112 16.43 -5.07 -12.21
N TRP A 113 16.26 -3.99 -12.96
CA TRP A 113 16.74 -3.91 -14.34
C TRP A 113 18.25 -4.20 -14.40
N GLY A 114 18.63 -5.15 -15.26
CA GLY A 114 19.99 -5.63 -15.44
C GLY A 114 20.51 -6.53 -14.32
N ALA A 115 19.71 -6.84 -13.30
CA ALA A 115 20.12 -7.73 -12.20
C ALA A 115 20.30 -9.18 -12.68
N SER A 116 19.40 -9.66 -13.55
CA SER A 116 19.51 -10.95 -14.24
C SER A 116 18.67 -10.97 -15.52
N PRO A 117 18.93 -11.89 -16.46
CA PRO A 117 18.09 -12.08 -17.64
C PRO A 117 16.61 -12.35 -17.30
N GLU A 118 16.34 -13.07 -16.21
CA GLU A 118 14.98 -13.38 -15.76
C GLU A 118 14.24 -12.14 -15.26
N TRP A 119 14.92 -11.22 -14.57
CA TRP A 119 14.34 -9.94 -14.16
C TRP A 119 14.05 -9.04 -15.35
N ASP A 120 14.98 -8.95 -16.30
CA ASP A 120 14.79 -8.18 -17.53
C ASP A 120 13.63 -8.73 -18.36
N GLU A 121 13.51 -10.06 -18.48
CA GLU A 121 12.38 -10.72 -19.14
C GLU A 121 11.06 -10.37 -18.46
N PHE A 122 10.97 -10.54 -17.14
CA PHE A 122 9.76 -10.23 -16.37
C PHE A 122 9.32 -8.77 -16.50
N LEU A 123 10.26 -7.82 -16.37
CA LEU A 123 9.95 -6.39 -16.47
C LEU A 123 9.54 -6.01 -17.90
N ASN A 124 10.18 -6.58 -18.93
CA ASN A 124 9.75 -6.39 -20.32
C ASN A 124 8.33 -6.94 -20.56
N GLU A 125 8.00 -8.13 -20.03
CA GLU A 125 6.63 -8.69 -20.09
C GLU A 125 5.60 -7.69 -19.50
N GLN A 126 5.95 -7.01 -18.41
CA GLN A 126 5.07 -6.02 -17.78
C GLN A 126 4.87 -4.79 -18.66
N ILE A 127 5.93 -4.25 -19.25
CA ILE A 127 5.82 -3.10 -20.17
C ILE A 127 4.96 -3.44 -21.40
N GLU A 128 5.12 -4.64 -21.96
CA GLU A 128 4.31 -5.13 -23.08
C GLU A 128 2.84 -5.33 -22.68
N LEU A 129 2.58 -5.91 -21.51
CA LEU A 129 1.23 -6.06 -20.96
C LEU A 129 0.56 -4.70 -20.77
N GLN A 130 1.27 -3.73 -20.19
CA GLN A 130 0.76 -2.38 -19.96
C GLN A 130 0.36 -1.72 -21.28
N THR A 131 1.26 -1.73 -22.26
CA THR A 131 1.03 -1.15 -23.60
C THR A 131 -0.19 -1.80 -24.29
N ARG A 132 -0.28 -3.12 -24.23
CA ARG A 132 -1.40 -3.89 -24.81
C ARG A 132 -2.73 -3.56 -24.13
N TYR A 133 -2.79 -3.53 -22.80
CA TYR A 133 -4.03 -3.25 -22.08
C TYR A 133 -4.46 -1.80 -22.19
N GLN A 134 -3.54 -0.85 -22.29
CA GLN A 134 -3.89 0.53 -22.63
C GLN A 134 -4.62 0.59 -23.99
N LYS A 135 -4.08 -0.07 -25.01
CA LYS A 135 -4.71 -0.15 -26.34
C LYS A 135 -6.07 -0.86 -26.31
N GLU A 136 -6.16 -2.02 -25.65
CA GLU A 136 -7.41 -2.81 -25.57
C GLU A 136 -8.51 -2.10 -24.78
N LEU A 137 -8.16 -1.26 -23.81
CA LEU A 137 -9.09 -0.49 -22.99
C LEU A 137 -9.45 0.87 -23.61
N GLY A 138 -8.74 1.30 -24.66
CA GLY A 138 -8.93 2.60 -25.29
C GLY A 138 -8.56 3.77 -24.38
N ILE A 139 -7.58 3.57 -23.50
CA ILE A 139 -7.09 4.61 -22.57
C ILE A 139 -5.74 5.14 -23.04
N SER A 140 -5.51 6.43 -22.85
CA SER A 140 -4.25 7.08 -23.15
C SER A 140 -3.16 6.69 -22.14
N LYS A 141 -1.91 7.05 -22.48
CA LYS A 141 -0.78 6.91 -21.56
C LYS A 141 -0.96 7.74 -20.30
N ASP A 142 -1.42 8.98 -20.47
CA ASP A 142 -1.53 9.96 -19.39
C ASP A 142 -2.67 9.59 -18.44
N GLU A 143 -3.80 9.10 -18.94
CA GLU A 143 -4.89 8.60 -18.09
C GLU A 143 -4.46 7.40 -17.23
N ALA A 144 -3.73 6.45 -17.82
CA ALA A 144 -3.21 5.29 -17.09
C ALA A 144 -2.16 5.69 -16.06
N GLU A 145 -1.29 6.65 -16.39
CA GLU A 145 -0.28 7.16 -15.46
C GLU A 145 -0.92 7.93 -14.31
N ARG A 146 -1.88 8.81 -14.59
CA ARG A 146 -2.61 9.55 -13.56
C ARG A 146 -3.34 8.62 -12.58
N ALA A 147 -4.03 7.59 -13.09
CA ALA A 147 -4.68 6.58 -12.23
C ALA A 147 -3.66 5.83 -11.36
N TYR A 148 -2.47 5.54 -11.90
CA TYR A 148 -1.40 4.89 -11.16
C TYR A 148 -0.77 5.81 -10.10
N GLN A 149 -0.54 7.08 -10.41
CA GLN A 149 -0.05 8.07 -9.44
C GLN A 149 -1.06 8.25 -8.30
N PHE A 150 -2.36 8.24 -8.59
CA PHE A 150 -3.41 8.26 -7.58
C PHE A 150 -3.33 7.04 -6.65
N MET A 151 -3.15 5.84 -7.22
CA MET A 151 -2.92 4.63 -6.43
C MET A 151 -1.67 4.74 -5.55
N ARG A 152 -0.54 5.21 -6.09
CA ARG A 152 0.71 5.41 -5.32
C ARG A 152 0.54 6.40 -4.18
N TRP A 153 -0.22 7.46 -4.40
CA TRP A 153 -0.50 8.46 -3.37
C TRP A 153 -1.29 7.82 -2.21
N CYS A 154 -2.33 7.03 -2.52
CA CYS A 154 -3.15 6.35 -1.52
C CYS A 154 -2.33 5.33 -0.72
N ASP A 155 -1.56 4.50 -1.42
CA ASP A 155 -0.62 3.55 -0.81
C ASP A 155 0.37 4.28 0.12
N ARG A 156 1.04 5.31 -0.39
CA ARG A 156 2.04 6.06 0.37
C ARG A 156 1.46 6.73 1.62
N LEU A 157 0.31 7.39 1.54
CA LEU A 157 -0.33 8.00 2.71
C LEU A 157 -0.72 6.91 3.72
N SER A 158 -1.33 5.82 3.27
CA SER A 158 -1.70 4.73 4.17
C SER A 158 -0.48 4.14 4.91
N LEU A 159 0.66 3.93 4.23
CA LEU A 159 1.92 3.51 4.85
C LEU A 159 2.46 4.53 5.86
N ILE A 160 2.37 5.83 5.58
CA ILE A 160 2.77 6.87 6.54
C ILE A 160 1.94 6.74 7.83
N LEU A 161 0.63 6.52 7.72
CA LEU A 161 -0.27 6.36 8.85
C LEU A 161 0.06 5.09 9.64
N VAL A 162 0.08 3.93 8.99
CA VAL A 162 0.27 2.64 9.69
C VAL A 162 1.68 2.45 10.21
N GLN A 163 2.68 3.14 9.66
CA GLN A 163 4.05 3.13 10.20
C GLN A 163 4.29 4.22 11.27
N GLN A 164 3.25 4.95 11.67
CA GLN A 164 3.33 6.02 12.68
C GLN A 164 4.38 7.10 12.31
N LYS A 165 4.45 7.47 11.03
CA LYS A 165 5.48 8.39 10.50
C LYS A 165 5.05 9.84 10.42
N ILE A 166 3.85 10.18 10.88
CA ILE A 166 3.40 11.58 10.93
C ILE A 166 4.30 12.35 11.92
N PRO A 167 4.97 13.43 11.48
CA PRO A 167 5.87 14.16 12.36
C PRO A 167 5.14 14.96 13.45
N ASP A 168 5.75 15.02 14.64
CA ASP A 168 5.29 15.93 15.70
C ASP A 168 5.42 17.41 15.31
N MET A 169 4.76 18.27 16.10
CA MET A 169 4.86 19.74 16.06
C MET A 169 4.36 20.35 14.74
N GLU A 170 3.26 19.81 14.20
CA GLU A 170 2.61 20.28 12.96
C GLU A 170 3.56 20.33 11.74
N ARG A 171 4.64 19.55 11.77
CA ARG A 171 5.58 19.45 10.65
C ARG A 171 4.95 18.63 9.52
N ALA A 172 5.05 19.16 8.31
CA ALA A 172 4.59 18.53 7.10
C ALA A 172 5.53 17.39 6.66
N LEU A 173 4.94 16.31 6.16
CA LEU A 173 5.62 15.22 5.49
C LEU A 173 5.05 15.04 4.09
N GLU A 174 5.93 14.97 3.09
CA GLU A 174 5.51 14.72 1.71
C GLU A 174 4.87 13.33 1.58
N ILE A 175 3.68 13.30 0.99
CA ILE A 175 3.03 12.08 0.52
C ILE A 175 3.67 11.71 -0.81
N THR A 176 3.33 12.43 -1.88
CA THR A 176 3.94 12.30 -3.22
C THR A 176 3.83 13.63 -3.98
N SER A 177 4.52 13.72 -5.11
CA SER A 177 4.53 14.87 -6.04
C SER A 177 4.15 14.48 -7.47
N GLY A 178 3.32 13.44 -7.63
CA GLY A 178 3.05 12.81 -8.93
C GLY A 178 1.73 13.21 -9.59
N ILE A 179 0.62 13.20 -8.85
CA ILE A 179 -0.72 13.40 -9.44
C ILE A 179 -0.83 14.83 -9.96
N ASP A 180 -0.95 14.97 -11.28
CA ASP A 180 -1.06 16.26 -11.98
C ASP A 180 0.10 17.23 -11.66
N ASP A 181 1.29 16.67 -11.39
CA ASP A 181 2.50 17.41 -10.95
C ASP A 181 2.29 18.23 -9.66
N ILE A 182 1.30 17.84 -8.84
CA ILE A 182 0.99 18.47 -7.56
C ILE A 182 1.70 17.70 -6.43
N ARG A 183 2.41 18.46 -5.59
CA ARG A 183 2.95 18.00 -4.32
C ARG A 183 1.86 18.02 -3.25
N TYR A 184 1.71 16.90 -2.55
CA TYR A 184 0.84 16.77 -1.39
C TYR A 184 1.65 16.50 -0.14
N ASP A 185 1.36 17.23 0.91
CA ASP A 185 1.94 17.03 2.24
C ASP A 185 0.85 16.71 3.26
N VAL A 186 1.15 15.83 4.22
CA VAL A 186 0.29 15.54 5.38
C VAL A 186 0.92 16.13 6.64
N ARG A 187 0.10 16.67 7.53
CA ARG A 187 0.54 17.10 8.88
C ARG A 187 -0.53 16.80 9.92
N GLN A 188 -0.10 16.58 11.15
CA GLN A 188 -0.98 16.54 12.31
C GLN A 188 -1.16 17.93 12.92
N LEU A 189 -2.40 18.31 13.20
CA LEU A 189 -2.78 19.55 13.86
C LEU A 189 -2.67 19.42 15.38
N LYS A 190 -2.70 20.55 16.09
CA LYS A 190 -2.62 20.59 17.57
C LYS A 190 -3.72 19.80 18.29
N ASP A 191 -4.88 19.65 17.67
CA ASP A 191 -6.02 18.89 18.21
C ASP A 191 -5.93 17.37 17.92
N GLY A 192 -4.86 16.94 17.24
CA GLY A 192 -4.61 15.54 16.90
C GLY A 192 -5.15 15.11 15.54
N LYS A 193 -6.00 15.92 14.88
CA LYS A 193 -6.51 15.64 13.54
C LYS A 193 -5.42 15.78 12.49
N LEU A 194 -5.62 15.18 11.32
CA LEU A 194 -4.73 15.30 10.18
C LEU A 194 -5.29 16.28 9.15
N THR A 195 -4.42 16.95 8.43
CA THR A 195 -4.78 17.69 7.22
C THR A 195 -3.82 17.36 6.09
N VAL A 196 -4.30 17.48 4.85
CA VAL A 196 -3.53 17.30 3.62
C VAL A 196 -3.55 18.60 2.84
N GLU A 197 -2.39 19.03 2.37
CA GLU A 197 -2.23 20.26 1.60
C GLU A 197 -1.60 19.93 0.23
N PRO A 198 -2.24 20.29 -0.90
CA PRO A 198 -3.59 20.87 -0.99
C PRO A 198 -4.70 19.87 -0.62
N TRP A 199 -5.83 20.39 -0.13
CA TRP A 199 -6.99 19.56 0.20
C TRP A 199 -7.55 18.90 -1.06
N CYS A 200 -7.69 17.57 -1.04
CA CYS A 200 -8.08 16.76 -2.21
C CYS A 200 -9.30 15.86 -1.96
N PHE A 201 -9.97 16.05 -0.83
CA PHE A 201 -11.10 15.22 -0.42
C PHE A 201 -12.43 15.94 -0.66
N GLU A 202 -13.48 15.14 -0.91
CA GLU A 202 -14.83 15.64 -1.15
C GLU A 202 -15.42 16.28 0.11
N GLU A 203 -15.30 15.59 1.25
CA GLU A 203 -15.77 16.09 2.53
C GLU A 203 -14.76 17.05 3.17
N ASP A 204 -15.24 18.03 3.96
CA ASP A 204 -14.37 18.88 4.77
C ASP A 204 -13.81 18.13 6.00
N GLU A 205 -14.45 17.03 6.41
CA GLU A 205 -13.98 16.17 7.50
C GLU A 205 -14.44 14.71 7.27
N PHE A 206 -13.55 13.75 7.51
CA PHE A 206 -13.86 12.32 7.49
C PHE A 206 -12.89 11.52 8.37
N THR A 207 -13.22 10.26 8.66
CA THR A 207 -12.37 9.36 9.45
C THR A 207 -12.15 8.06 8.71
N VAL A 208 -10.90 7.60 8.71
CA VAL A 208 -10.49 6.29 8.19
C VAL A 208 -9.90 5.45 9.31
N ASN A 209 -9.94 4.12 9.16
CA ASN A 209 -9.46 3.22 10.20
C ASN A 209 -8.81 1.94 9.66
N VAL A 210 -8.07 1.26 10.52
CA VAL A 210 -7.50 -0.06 10.25
C VAL A 210 -7.45 -0.91 11.52
N GLU A 211 -7.66 -2.21 11.37
CA GLU A 211 -7.44 -3.19 12.43
C GLU A 211 -5.95 -3.46 12.61
N ALA A 212 -5.50 -3.50 13.87
CA ALA A 212 -4.15 -3.87 14.24
C ALA A 212 -4.18 -4.95 15.34
N CYS A 213 -3.34 -5.98 15.22
CA CYS A 213 -3.16 -6.96 16.28
C CYS A 213 -2.23 -6.41 17.37
N HIS A 214 -2.68 -6.40 18.62
CA HIS A 214 -1.84 -6.05 19.77
C HIS A 214 -1.21 -7.29 20.39
N VAL A 215 0.12 -7.39 20.32
CA VAL A 215 0.85 -8.60 20.67
C VAL A 215 1.90 -8.30 21.74
N LYS A 216 1.65 -8.72 22.98
CA LYS A 216 2.57 -8.51 24.11
C LYS A 216 3.85 -9.35 24.04
N GLN A 217 3.82 -10.46 23.30
CA GLN A 217 4.96 -11.36 23.15
C GLN A 217 5.99 -10.74 22.19
N LEU A 218 7.19 -10.45 22.70
CA LEU A 218 8.22 -9.78 21.91
C LEU A 218 8.96 -10.69 20.91
N GLN A 219 9.05 -11.99 21.23
CA GLN A 219 9.80 -12.97 20.45
C GLN A 219 9.03 -14.28 20.31
N PHE A 220 9.21 -14.92 19.17
CA PHE A 220 8.55 -16.17 18.77
C PHE A 220 9.60 -17.19 18.37
N LYS A 221 9.37 -18.44 18.73
CA LYS A 221 10.23 -19.57 18.39
C LYS A 221 10.19 -19.86 16.90
N ASN A 222 9.03 -19.73 16.27
CA ASN A 222 8.81 -20.01 14.86
C ASN A 222 7.52 -19.33 14.36
N ASN A 223 7.33 -19.35 13.04
CA ASN A 223 6.17 -18.71 12.42
C ASN A 223 4.84 -19.31 12.87
N GLN A 224 4.80 -20.60 13.19
CA GLN A 224 3.57 -21.24 13.68
C GLN A 224 3.11 -20.63 15.01
N GLU A 225 4.03 -20.33 15.92
CA GLU A 225 3.71 -19.64 17.19
C GLU A 225 3.23 -18.22 16.93
N LEU A 226 3.92 -17.47 16.04
CA LEU A 226 3.48 -16.13 15.66
C LEU A 226 2.05 -16.14 15.11
N VAL A 227 1.74 -17.03 14.17
CA VAL A 227 0.41 -17.12 13.56
C VAL A 227 -0.67 -17.45 14.59
N GLN A 228 -0.41 -18.37 15.52
CA GLN A 228 -1.34 -18.68 16.62
C GLN A 228 -1.64 -17.45 17.49
N VAL A 229 -0.59 -16.67 17.80
CA VAL A 229 -0.75 -15.44 18.57
C VAL A 229 -1.50 -14.38 17.76
N LEU A 230 -1.15 -14.16 16.49
CA LEU A 230 -1.84 -13.21 15.62
C LEU A 230 -3.34 -13.51 15.46
N GLN A 231 -3.72 -14.78 15.35
CA GLN A 231 -5.13 -15.20 15.21
C GLN A 231 -5.96 -15.06 16.49
N SER A 232 -5.33 -14.89 17.65
CA SER A 232 -5.99 -14.80 18.96
C SER A 232 -5.72 -13.49 19.70
N ALA A 233 -4.85 -12.64 19.16
CA ALA A 233 -4.48 -11.36 19.73
C ALA A 233 -5.71 -10.43 19.80
N PRO A 234 -5.80 -9.59 20.84
CA PRO A 234 -6.71 -8.46 20.83
C PRO A 234 -6.50 -7.59 19.58
N ILE A 235 -7.60 -7.09 19.03
CA ILE A 235 -7.59 -6.16 17.90
C ILE A 235 -7.83 -4.75 18.43
N ASP A 236 -6.92 -3.84 18.08
CA ASP A 236 -7.09 -2.41 18.23
C ASP A 236 -7.58 -1.82 16.90
N ILE A 237 -8.48 -0.84 16.99
CA ILE A 237 -8.87 -0.03 15.83
C ILE A 237 -8.06 1.26 15.88
N LEU A 238 -7.22 1.46 14.89
CA LEU A 238 -6.49 2.72 14.71
C LEU A 238 -7.32 3.62 13.82
N GLU A 239 -7.56 4.86 14.27
CA GLU A 239 -8.41 5.82 13.58
C GLU A 239 -7.65 7.12 13.32
N TRP A 240 -7.86 7.69 12.14
CA TRP A 240 -7.35 9.01 11.78
C TRP A 240 -8.48 9.86 11.21
N THR A 241 -8.76 10.98 11.86
CA THR A 241 -9.70 11.98 11.37
C THR A 241 -8.95 13.04 10.57
N PHE A 242 -9.35 13.21 9.31
CA PHE A 242 -8.85 14.23 8.41
C PHE A 242 -9.80 15.43 8.43
N THR A 243 -9.26 16.65 8.46
CA THR A 243 -10.04 17.89 8.39
C THR A 243 -9.37 18.89 7.45
N LYS A 244 -10.21 19.59 6.68
CA LYS A 244 -9.80 20.73 5.89
C LYS A 244 -9.40 21.88 6.80
N VAL A 245 -8.39 22.64 6.38
CA VAL A 245 -7.94 23.86 7.05
C VAL A 245 -8.19 25.02 6.11
N ASP A 246 -8.76 26.10 6.65
CA ASP A 246 -9.02 27.36 5.93
C ASP A 246 -7.74 28.20 5.72
#